data_AF-A0A162J6S1-F1
#
_entry.id   AF-A0A162J6S1-F1
#
_cell.length_a   1.000
_cell.length_b   1.000
_cell.length_c   1.000
_cell.angle_alpha   90.00
_cell.angle_beta   90.00
_cell.angle_gamma   90.00
#
_symmetry.space_group_name_H-M   'P 1'
#
loop_
_entity.id
_entity.type
_entity.pdbx_description
1 polymer ?
#
loop_
_entity_poly.entity_id
_entity_poly.type
_entity_poly.pdbx_seq_one_letter_code
_entity_poly.pdbx_strand_id
1 'polypeptide(L)'
;MKKSFLLTFLFFSVISTCFAKQHFDIIFEELMKHEGKTIVKAEDGISKYGLTKYYHKQPAILTEKQAKEIIYEKVYKKHNIEQLKTLRLQHICLDFIYHTNPYKAIKIIRSIVKSNNKEPYLDIETIKLLNKIPNVEDKILNQRQRYIKSLKLYNKYKKGWERRISYFREENYLIENKRKYLFQPMFETKYKVALHEIILQQYLSFISNDYNYVKLFIQVGKTRRDYFFYVRKSNFP
;
A
#
# COMPACT_ATOMS: atom_id res chain seq x y z
N MET A 1 -6.79 -26.46 -25.45
CA MET A 1 -6.41 -25.03 -25.37
C MET A 1 -7.32 -24.18 -24.47
N LYS A 2 -8.67 -24.28 -24.53
CA LYS A 2 -9.57 -23.46 -23.69
C LYS A 2 -9.45 -23.68 -22.17
N LYS A 3 -9.20 -24.93 -21.72
CA LYS A 3 -9.06 -25.25 -20.29
C LYS A 3 -7.76 -24.73 -19.66
N SER A 4 -6.63 -24.73 -20.39
CA SER A 4 -5.36 -24.21 -19.83
C SER A 4 -5.39 -22.69 -19.74
N PHE A 5 -5.94 -21.98 -20.74
CA PHE A 5 -6.09 -20.53 -20.71
C PHE A 5 -6.97 -20.03 -19.55
N LEU A 6 -8.07 -20.74 -19.27
CA LEU A 6 -8.95 -20.44 -18.14
C LEU A 6 -8.22 -20.63 -16.80
N LEU A 7 -7.40 -21.69 -16.67
CA LEU A 7 -6.62 -21.96 -15.46
C LEU A 7 -5.54 -20.90 -15.23
N THR A 8 -4.83 -20.48 -16.29
CA THR A 8 -3.84 -19.40 -16.20
C THR A 8 -4.51 -18.09 -15.83
N PHE A 9 -5.66 -17.77 -16.43
CA PHE A 9 -6.42 -16.55 -16.12
C PHE A 9 -6.93 -16.52 -14.67
N LEU A 10 -7.47 -17.65 -14.17
CA LEU A 10 -7.87 -17.82 -12.78
C LEU A 10 -6.66 -17.70 -11.83
N PHE A 11 -5.51 -18.26 -12.20
CA PHE A 11 -4.30 -18.15 -11.41
C PHE A 11 -3.79 -16.70 -11.33
N PHE A 12 -3.79 -15.97 -12.46
CA PHE A 12 -3.42 -14.55 -12.48
C PHE A 12 -4.40 -13.65 -11.71
N SER A 13 -5.71 -13.93 -11.74
CA SER A 13 -6.70 -13.15 -10.99
C SER A 13 -6.61 -13.38 -9.48
N VAL A 14 -6.39 -14.63 -9.04
CA VAL A 14 -6.16 -14.96 -7.62
C VAL A 14 -4.86 -14.31 -7.12
N ILE A 15 -3.78 -14.37 -7.91
CA ILE A 15 -2.52 -13.70 -7.55
C ILE A 15 -2.70 -12.19 -7.42
N SER A 16 -3.38 -11.55 -8.38
CA SER A 16 -3.62 -10.10 -8.34
C SER A 16 -4.44 -9.66 -7.12
N THR A 17 -5.44 -10.45 -6.73
CA THR A 17 -6.27 -10.15 -5.54
C THR A 17 -5.54 -10.41 -4.23
N CYS A 18 -4.70 -11.44 -4.16
CA CYS A 18 -3.81 -11.69 -3.03
C CYS A 18 -2.82 -10.53 -2.82
N PHE A 19 -2.19 -10.02 -3.88
CA PHE A 19 -1.26 -8.89 -3.77
C PHE A 19 -1.95 -7.60 -3.31
N ALA A 20 -3.15 -7.30 -3.81
CA ALA A 20 -3.91 -6.11 -3.40
C ALA A 20 -4.27 -6.14 -1.90
N LYS A 21 -4.63 -7.31 -1.37
CA LYS A 21 -4.93 -7.52 0.05
C LYS A 21 -3.68 -7.47 0.93
N GLN A 22 -2.58 -8.08 0.47
CA GLN A 22 -1.28 -8.01 1.14
C GLN A 22 -0.77 -6.56 1.26
N HIS A 23 -0.92 -5.76 0.21
CA HIS A 23 -0.56 -4.34 0.25
C HIS A 23 -1.36 -3.59 1.31
N PHE A 24 -2.68 -3.82 1.36
CA PHE A 24 -3.51 -3.19 2.37
C PHE A 24 -3.12 -3.59 3.79
N ASP A 25 -2.82 -4.87 4.02
CA ASP A 25 -2.41 -5.35 5.35
C ASP A 25 -1.15 -4.65 5.85
N ILE A 26 -0.14 -4.48 4.99
CA ILE A 26 1.08 -3.72 5.29
C ILE A 26 0.74 -2.25 5.58
N ILE A 27 -0.06 -1.61 4.73
CA ILE A 27 -0.48 -0.21 4.92
C ILE A 27 -1.20 -0.05 6.26
N PHE A 28 -2.10 -0.97 6.60
CA PHE A 28 -2.86 -0.92 7.84
C PHE A 28 -1.94 -1.03 9.06
N GLU A 29 -1.00 -1.98 9.07
CA GLU A 29 -0.02 -2.12 10.15
C GLU A 29 0.78 -0.83 10.37
N GLU A 30 1.29 -0.23 9.29
CA GLU A 30 2.04 1.03 9.37
C GLU A 30 1.15 2.20 9.82
N LEU A 31 -0.08 2.29 9.31
CA LEU A 31 -1.05 3.30 9.74
C LEU A 31 -1.31 3.23 11.26
N MET A 32 -1.48 2.02 11.79
CA MET A 32 -1.76 1.81 13.22
C MET A 32 -0.59 2.18 14.14
N LYS A 33 0.66 2.14 13.66
CA LYS A 33 1.82 2.66 14.41
C LYS A 33 1.70 4.17 14.69
N HIS A 34 1.01 4.91 13.83
CA HIS A 34 0.90 6.37 13.91
C HIS A 34 -0.43 6.86 14.53
N GLU A 35 -1.54 6.18 14.28
CA GLU A 35 -2.87 6.63 14.76
C GLU A 35 -3.17 6.28 16.22
N GLY A 36 -2.45 5.31 16.79
CA GLY A 36 -2.69 4.83 18.16
C GLY A 36 -3.99 4.02 18.28
N LYS A 37 -4.01 3.10 19.25
CA LYS A 37 -5.15 2.17 19.47
C LYS A 37 -6.19 2.72 20.46
N THR A 38 -5.94 3.90 21.02
CA THR A 38 -6.69 4.51 22.12
C THR A 38 -7.79 5.43 21.62
N ILE A 39 -8.75 5.71 22.50
CA ILE A 39 -9.82 6.67 22.26
C ILE A 39 -9.24 8.09 22.38
N VAL A 40 -9.53 8.92 21.38
CA VAL A 40 -9.12 10.32 21.35
C VAL A 40 -10.35 11.21 21.19
N LYS A 41 -10.41 12.33 21.93
CA LYS A 41 -11.39 13.38 21.69
C LYS A 41 -10.96 14.21 20.48
N ALA A 42 -11.75 14.14 19.42
CA ALA A 42 -11.66 14.99 18.24
C ALA A 42 -12.70 16.12 18.32
N GLU A 43 -12.59 17.14 17.46
CA GLU A 43 -13.56 18.24 17.40
C GLU A 43 -14.99 17.73 17.10
N ASP A 44 -15.11 16.68 16.29
CA ASP A 44 -16.40 16.06 15.93
C ASP A 44 -16.82 14.90 16.86
N GLY A 45 -16.20 14.80 18.04
CA GLY A 45 -16.55 13.82 19.08
C GLY A 45 -15.44 12.81 19.37
N ILE A 46 -15.73 11.52 19.27
CA ILE A 46 -14.78 10.45 19.61
C ILE A 46 -14.15 9.88 18.34
N SER A 47 -12.83 9.67 18.36
CA SER A 47 -12.08 8.90 17.39
C SER A 47 -11.43 7.68 18.06
N LYS A 48 -11.37 6.54 17.36
CA LYS A 48 -10.56 5.38 17.76
C LYS A 48 -9.97 4.74 16.51
N TYR A 49 -8.69 4.39 16.54
CA TYR A 49 -7.92 3.96 15.37
C TYR A 49 -7.95 4.96 14.21
N GLY A 50 -8.15 6.26 14.49
CA GLY A 50 -8.36 7.32 13.48
C GLY A 50 -9.78 7.42 12.90
N LEU A 51 -10.69 6.50 13.27
CA LEU A 51 -12.07 6.48 12.78
C LEU A 51 -13.00 7.32 13.65
N THR A 52 -13.62 8.33 13.05
CA THR A 52 -14.66 9.17 13.69
C THR A 52 -16.07 8.68 13.35
N LYS A 53 -17.09 9.42 13.83
CA LYS A 53 -18.51 9.20 13.49
C LYS A 53 -18.81 9.21 11.99
N TYR A 54 -17.96 9.85 11.18
CA TYR A 54 -18.05 9.81 9.72
C TYR A 54 -17.97 8.37 9.18
N TYR A 55 -17.12 7.53 9.78
CA TYR A 55 -16.91 6.16 9.33
C TYR A 55 -17.77 5.14 10.09
N HIS A 56 -18.05 5.36 11.37
CA HIS A 56 -18.83 4.43 12.19
C HIS A 56 -19.63 5.17 13.27
N LYS A 57 -20.91 4.81 13.47
CA LYS A 57 -21.80 5.49 14.43
C LYS A 57 -21.25 5.50 15.87
N GLN A 58 -20.56 4.42 16.26
CA GLN A 58 -19.97 4.26 17.60
C GLN A 58 -18.48 3.88 17.47
N PRO A 59 -17.58 4.85 17.26
CA PRO A 59 -16.16 4.56 17.03
C PRO A 59 -15.46 4.04 18.29
N ALA A 60 -15.91 4.43 19.49
CA ALA A 60 -15.30 4.05 20.77
C ALA A 60 -15.22 2.51 21.01
N ILE A 61 -16.22 1.77 20.53
CA ILE A 61 -16.32 0.32 20.74
C ILE A 61 -15.63 -0.51 19.66
N LEU A 62 -15.03 0.13 18.65
CA LEU A 62 -14.40 -0.61 17.56
C LEU A 62 -13.26 -1.49 18.08
N THR A 63 -13.21 -2.71 17.56
CA THR A 63 -12.03 -3.58 17.61
C THR A 63 -11.07 -3.21 16.47
N GLU A 64 -9.81 -3.60 16.59
CA GLU A 64 -8.81 -3.39 15.52
C GLU A 64 -9.22 -4.10 14.22
N LYS A 65 -9.80 -5.30 14.33
CA LYS A 65 -10.35 -6.05 13.18
C LYS A 65 -11.47 -5.28 12.47
N GLN A 66 -12.43 -4.76 13.22
CA GLN A 66 -13.52 -3.95 12.65
C GLN A 66 -12.98 -2.65 12.03
N ALA A 67 -12.00 -2.01 12.67
CA ALA A 67 -11.37 -0.82 12.11
C ALA A 67 -10.68 -1.13 10.78
N LYS A 68 -9.94 -2.25 10.71
CA LYS A 68 -9.30 -2.74 9.49
C LYS A 68 -10.30 -2.96 8.36
N GLU A 69 -11.40 -3.66 8.64
CA GLU A 69 -12.48 -3.91 7.66
C GLU A 69 -13.12 -2.60 7.18
N ILE A 70 -13.37 -1.66 8.08
CA ILE A 70 -13.94 -0.35 7.73
C ILE A 70 -12.98 0.45 6.83
N ILE A 71 -11.69 0.51 7.17
CA ILE A 71 -10.70 1.24 6.38
C ILE A 71 -10.55 0.58 4.99
N TYR A 72 -10.53 -0.75 4.95
CA TYR A 72 -10.46 -1.49 3.69
C TYR A 72 -11.64 -1.15 2.76
N GLU A 73 -12.86 -1.28 3.26
CA GLU A 73 -14.05 -1.11 2.41
C GLU A 73 -14.36 0.37 2.14
N LYS A 74 -14.32 1.23 3.16
CA LYS A 74 -14.77 2.63 3.03
C LYS A 74 -13.70 3.59 2.52
N VAL A 75 -12.43 3.18 2.51
CA VAL A 75 -11.32 4.05 2.09
C VAL A 75 -10.54 3.40 0.96
N TYR A 76 -9.97 2.22 1.19
CA TYR A 76 -9.07 1.58 0.22
C TYR A 76 -9.81 1.18 -1.07
N LYS A 77 -10.85 0.35 -0.95
CA LYS A 77 -11.68 -0.09 -2.08
C LYS A 77 -12.53 1.02 -2.66
N LYS A 78 -13.27 1.75 -1.81
CA LYS A 78 -14.17 2.83 -2.25
C LYS A 78 -13.49 3.85 -3.17
N HIS A 79 -12.20 4.11 -2.94
CA HIS A 79 -11.43 5.07 -3.73
C HIS A 79 -10.48 4.43 -4.75
N ASN A 80 -10.67 3.13 -5.06
CA ASN A 80 -9.89 2.36 -6.03
C ASN A 80 -8.37 2.39 -5.78
N ILE A 81 -7.96 2.49 -4.52
CA ILE A 81 -6.55 2.66 -4.15
C ILE A 81 -5.74 1.42 -4.56
N GLU A 82 -6.30 0.22 -4.44
CA GLU A 82 -5.67 -1.05 -4.85
C GLU A 82 -5.17 -1.09 -6.30
N GLN A 83 -5.71 -0.25 -7.19
CA GLN A 83 -5.33 -0.21 -8.60
C GLN A 83 -4.11 0.69 -8.88
N LEU A 84 -3.59 1.38 -7.86
CA LEU A 84 -2.36 2.19 -7.96
C LEU A 84 -1.13 1.27 -8.00
N LYS A 85 -0.13 1.65 -8.81
CA LYS A 85 0.99 0.78 -9.23
C LYS A 85 1.89 0.31 -8.09
N THR A 86 2.15 1.16 -7.10
CA THR A 86 3.13 0.90 -6.03
C THR A 86 2.45 0.99 -4.67
N LEU A 87 2.87 0.22 -3.66
CA LEU A 87 2.36 0.40 -2.30
C LEU A 87 2.67 1.77 -1.74
N ARG A 88 3.83 2.35 -2.08
CA ARG A 88 4.14 3.72 -1.64
C ARG A 88 3.06 4.68 -2.13
N LEU A 89 2.67 4.58 -3.41
CA LEU A 89 1.58 5.37 -3.97
C LEU A 89 0.24 5.05 -3.30
N GLN A 90 -0.07 3.76 -3.10
CA GLN A 90 -1.28 3.33 -2.41
C GLN A 90 -1.37 3.88 -0.97
N HIS A 91 -0.28 3.79 -0.21
CA HIS A 91 -0.20 4.24 1.17
C HIS A 91 -0.31 5.76 1.23
N ILE A 92 0.42 6.51 0.41
CA ILE A 92 0.33 7.98 0.37
C ILE A 92 -1.11 8.42 0.07
N CYS A 93 -1.77 7.79 -0.90
CA CYS A 93 -3.14 8.10 -1.26
C CYS A 93 -4.11 7.74 -0.13
N LEU A 94 -4.02 6.53 0.43
CA LEU A 94 -4.87 6.11 1.56
C LEU A 94 -4.70 7.06 2.73
N ASP A 95 -3.45 7.32 3.14
CA ASP A 95 -3.12 8.18 4.26
C ASP A 95 -3.61 9.61 4.05
N PHE A 96 -3.54 10.14 2.83
CA PHE A 96 -4.07 11.47 2.54
C PHE A 96 -5.60 11.51 2.62
N ILE A 97 -6.29 10.54 2.00
CA ILE A 97 -7.75 10.44 2.01
C ILE A 97 -8.28 10.20 3.43
N TYR A 98 -7.55 9.42 4.22
CA TYR A 98 -7.95 9.01 5.56
C TYR A 98 -7.90 10.14 6.59
N HIS A 99 -6.85 10.98 6.56
CA HIS A 99 -6.66 12.05 7.54
C HIS A 99 -7.22 13.41 7.12
N THR A 100 -7.86 13.49 5.95
CA THR A 100 -8.43 14.74 5.46
C THR A 100 -9.82 14.49 4.89
N ASN A 101 -10.54 15.55 4.50
CA ASN A 101 -11.81 15.37 3.83
C ASN A 101 -11.61 14.57 2.52
N PRO A 102 -12.23 13.37 2.36
CA PRO A 102 -11.97 12.50 1.21
C PRO A 102 -12.20 13.19 -0.13
N TYR A 103 -13.26 13.99 -0.26
CA TYR A 103 -13.55 14.72 -1.50
C TYR A 103 -12.45 15.73 -1.85
N LYS A 104 -11.93 16.44 -0.85
CA LYS A 104 -10.82 17.39 -1.06
C LYS A 104 -9.54 16.67 -1.43
N ALA A 105 -9.19 15.58 -0.73
CA ALA A 105 -8.00 14.78 -1.03
C ALA A 105 -8.04 14.24 -2.47
N ILE A 106 -9.17 13.63 -2.85
CA ILE A 106 -9.38 13.07 -4.18
C ILE A 106 -9.28 14.15 -5.26
N LYS A 107 -9.89 15.32 -5.06
CA LYS A 107 -9.79 16.46 -5.99
C LYS A 107 -8.33 16.91 -6.17
N ILE A 108 -7.56 16.98 -5.08
CA ILE A 108 -6.15 17.35 -5.12
C ILE A 108 -5.32 16.30 -5.86
N ILE A 109 -5.54 15.00 -5.59
CA ILE A 109 -4.84 13.90 -6.29
C ILE A 109 -5.14 13.96 -7.79
N ARG A 110 -6.41 14.15 -8.20
CA ARG A 110 -6.79 14.30 -9.62
C ARG A 110 -6.15 15.50 -10.30
N SER A 111 -5.92 16.60 -9.58
CA SER A 111 -5.34 17.80 -10.16
C SER A 111 -3.93 17.56 -10.74
N ILE A 112 -3.23 16.53 -10.25
CA ILE A 112 -1.90 16.13 -10.75
C ILE A 112 -1.94 15.65 -12.19
N VAL A 113 -3.05 15.01 -12.59
CA VAL A 113 -3.29 14.53 -13.96
C VAL A 113 -4.20 15.47 -14.76
N LYS A 114 -4.55 16.65 -14.20
CA LYS A 114 -5.48 17.63 -14.80
C LYS A 114 -6.82 16.99 -15.23
N SER A 115 -7.28 15.98 -14.50
CA SER A 115 -8.57 15.35 -14.76
C SER A 115 -9.71 16.28 -14.35
N ASN A 116 -10.64 16.54 -15.27
CA ASN A 116 -11.86 17.31 -15.01
C ASN A 116 -12.98 16.44 -14.39
N ASN A 117 -12.69 15.17 -14.11
CA ASN A 117 -13.66 14.24 -13.53
C ASN A 117 -14.09 14.71 -12.12
N LYS A 118 -15.41 14.72 -11.89
CA LYS A 118 -16.07 15.14 -10.65
C LYS A 118 -16.56 13.99 -9.77
N GLU A 119 -16.21 12.74 -10.09
CA GLU A 119 -16.54 11.58 -9.26
C GLU A 119 -16.10 11.78 -7.79
N PRO A 120 -16.61 11.00 -6.82
CA PRO A 120 -16.12 11.03 -5.44
C PRO A 120 -14.93 10.10 -5.17
N TYR A 121 -14.40 9.39 -6.18
CA TYR A 121 -13.32 8.39 -6.08
C TYR A 121 -12.33 8.47 -7.24
N LEU A 122 -11.14 7.89 -7.12
CA LEU A 122 -10.21 7.86 -8.26
C LEU A 122 -10.79 6.96 -9.37
N ASP A 123 -11.18 7.55 -10.48
CA ASP A 123 -11.66 6.82 -11.65
C ASP A 123 -10.50 6.11 -12.37
N ILE A 124 -10.84 5.14 -13.20
CA ILE A 124 -9.87 4.26 -13.87
C ILE A 124 -8.92 5.07 -14.77
N GLU A 125 -9.39 6.14 -15.43
CA GLU A 125 -8.54 6.96 -16.30
C GLU A 125 -7.53 7.77 -15.48
N THR A 126 -7.98 8.40 -14.40
CA THR A 126 -7.11 9.07 -13.43
C THR A 126 -6.03 8.11 -12.92
N ILE A 127 -6.39 6.88 -12.54
CA ILE A 127 -5.45 5.87 -12.02
C ILE A 127 -4.43 5.47 -13.09
N LYS A 128 -4.88 5.22 -14.33
CA LYS A 128 -3.99 4.91 -15.45
C LYS A 128 -2.96 6.02 -15.69
N LEU A 129 -3.38 7.29 -15.57
CA LEU A 129 -2.49 8.44 -15.73
C LEU A 129 -1.51 8.56 -14.56
N LEU A 130 -1.98 8.45 -13.31
CA LEU A 130 -1.13 8.47 -12.12
C LEU A 130 -0.03 7.41 -12.19
N ASN A 131 -0.39 6.17 -12.57
CA ASN A 131 0.54 5.04 -12.67
C ASN A 131 1.64 5.20 -13.75
N LYS A 132 1.47 6.14 -14.68
CA LYS A 132 2.42 6.45 -15.75
C LYS A 132 3.34 7.63 -15.44
N ILE A 133 3.00 8.47 -14.45
CA ILE A 133 3.77 9.67 -14.14
C ILE A 133 5.03 9.30 -13.34
N PRO A 134 6.23 9.70 -13.80
CA PRO A 134 7.44 9.58 -13.00
C PRO A 134 7.34 10.43 -11.73
N ASN A 135 7.81 9.88 -10.60
CA ASN A 135 7.83 10.54 -9.29
C ASN A 135 6.45 11.09 -8.87
N VAL A 136 5.37 10.37 -9.21
CA VAL A 136 3.99 10.79 -8.89
C VAL A 136 3.77 10.87 -7.38
N GLU A 137 4.41 9.99 -6.61
CA GLU A 137 4.37 9.98 -5.15
C GLU A 137 4.81 11.34 -4.58
N ASP A 138 5.93 11.89 -5.04
CA ASP A 138 6.45 13.16 -4.56
C ASP A 138 5.57 14.34 -4.98
N LYS A 139 4.97 14.27 -6.17
CA LYS A 139 3.98 15.27 -6.62
C LYS A 139 2.75 15.27 -5.69
N ILE A 140 2.25 14.10 -5.30
CA ILE A 140 1.13 13.98 -4.35
C ILE A 140 1.53 14.54 -2.98
N LEU A 141 2.69 14.16 -2.45
CA LEU A 141 3.18 14.65 -1.16
C LEU A 141 3.33 16.18 -1.15
N ASN A 142 3.82 16.78 -2.24
CA ASN A 142 3.95 18.23 -2.37
C ASN A 142 2.59 18.93 -2.40
N GLN A 143 1.62 18.40 -3.15
CA GLN A 143 0.26 18.96 -3.18
C GLN A 143 -0.45 18.80 -1.82
N ARG A 144 -0.27 17.66 -1.17
CA ARG A 144 -0.74 17.43 0.19
C ARG A 144 -0.13 18.43 1.17
N GLN A 145 1.18 18.66 1.11
CA GLN A 145 1.86 19.61 1.99
C GLN A 145 1.31 21.03 1.81
N ARG A 146 1.07 21.46 0.57
CA ARG A 146 0.46 22.76 0.25
C ARG A 146 -0.94 22.88 0.83
N TYR A 147 -1.77 21.86 0.64
CA TYR A 147 -3.13 21.83 1.18
C TYR A 147 -3.14 21.86 2.71
N ILE A 148 -2.31 21.04 3.34
CA ILE A 148 -2.24 20.99 4.80
C ILE A 148 -1.81 22.34 5.39
N LYS A 149 -0.83 23.01 4.77
CA LYS A 149 -0.38 24.34 5.17
C LYS A 149 -1.46 25.42 5.02
N SER A 150 -2.47 25.22 4.17
CA SER A 150 -3.59 26.16 4.01
C SER A 150 -4.73 25.94 5.01
N LEU A 151 -4.69 24.87 5.81
CA LEU A 151 -5.70 24.62 6.83
C LEU A 151 -5.51 25.55 8.04
N LYS A 152 -6.62 26.08 8.57
CA LYS A 152 -6.61 26.88 9.81
C LYS A 152 -5.96 26.14 10.99
N LEU A 153 -6.13 24.82 11.04
CA LEU A 153 -5.60 23.95 12.09
C LEU A 153 -4.09 23.63 11.92
N TYR A 154 -3.43 24.15 10.88
CA TYR A 154 -2.00 23.90 10.64
C TYR A 154 -1.12 24.24 11.81
N ASN A 155 -1.25 25.43 12.40
CA ASN A 155 -0.39 25.81 13.51
C ASN A 155 -0.56 24.90 14.74
N LYS A 156 -1.76 24.32 14.94
CA LYS A 156 -2.06 23.41 16.04
C LYS A 156 -1.44 22.02 15.84
N TYR A 157 -1.49 21.47 14.62
CA TYR A 157 -1.06 20.09 14.32
C TYR A 157 0.19 19.97 13.43
N LYS A 158 0.87 21.09 13.13
CA LYS A 158 2.00 21.21 12.20
C LYS A 158 3.02 20.07 12.35
N LYS A 159 3.52 19.86 13.57
CA LYS A 159 4.57 18.87 13.84
C LYS A 159 4.16 17.46 13.42
N GLY A 160 2.91 17.07 13.69
CA GLY A 160 2.40 15.74 13.33
C GLY A 160 2.26 15.57 11.82
N TRP A 161 1.71 16.58 11.14
CA TRP A 161 1.53 16.53 9.69
C TRP A 161 2.85 16.55 8.92
N GLU A 162 3.80 17.38 9.32
CA GLU A 162 5.11 17.46 8.67
C GLU A 162 5.94 16.20 8.90
N ARG A 163 5.87 15.61 10.10
CA ARG A 163 6.49 14.30 10.39
C ARG A 163 5.91 13.21 9.50
N ARG A 164 4.58 13.14 9.36
CA ARG A 164 3.92 12.12 8.52
C ARG A 164 4.26 12.28 7.03
N ILE A 165 4.37 13.51 6.53
CA ILE A 165 4.84 13.76 5.15
C ILE A 165 6.31 13.34 4.97
N SER A 166 7.16 13.64 5.96
CA SER A 166 8.59 13.31 5.91
C SER A 166 8.83 11.80 5.93
N TYR A 167 8.05 11.06 6.73
CA TYR A 167 8.07 9.59 6.76
C TYR A 167 7.94 8.97 5.36
N PHE A 168 7.08 9.52 4.49
CA PHE A 168 6.95 9.01 3.12
C PHE A 168 8.10 9.39 2.18
N ARG A 169 8.93 10.38 2.56
CA ARG A 169 10.11 10.81 1.80
C ARG A 169 11.39 10.10 2.26
N GLU A 170 11.40 9.55 3.47
CA GLU A 170 12.54 8.81 3.99
C GLU A 170 12.76 7.50 3.21
N GLU A 171 14.02 7.22 2.88
CA GLU A 171 14.46 6.03 2.13
C GLU A 171 14.12 4.73 2.88
N ASN A 172 14.02 4.80 4.22
CA ASN A 172 13.63 3.70 5.10
C ASN A 172 12.22 3.17 4.82
N TYR A 173 11.29 4.02 4.38
CA TYR A 173 9.95 3.56 3.98
C TYR A 173 10.01 2.49 2.88
N LEU A 174 10.98 2.63 1.97
CA LEU A 174 11.17 1.69 0.86
C LEU A 174 11.89 0.43 1.31
N ILE A 175 12.86 0.50 2.22
CA ILE A 175 13.69 -0.65 2.63
C ILE A 175 12.92 -1.57 3.59
N GLU A 176 12.25 -1.01 4.59
CA GLU A 176 11.57 -1.79 5.65
C GLU A 176 10.31 -2.47 5.11
N ASN A 177 9.56 -1.79 4.24
CA ASN A 177 8.41 -2.39 3.57
C ASN A 177 8.87 -3.42 2.51
N LYS A 178 9.92 -3.16 1.71
CA LYS A 178 10.50 -4.16 0.77
C LYS A 178 10.85 -5.49 1.45
N ARG A 179 11.32 -5.46 2.69
CA ARG A 179 11.53 -6.68 3.49
C ARG A 179 10.21 -7.36 3.85
N LYS A 180 9.21 -6.66 4.38
CA LYS A 180 7.88 -7.27 4.66
C LYS A 180 7.21 -7.88 3.42
N TYR A 181 7.39 -7.25 2.25
CA TYR A 181 6.85 -7.72 0.97
C TYR A 181 7.34 -9.08 0.49
N LEU A 182 8.63 -9.38 0.71
CA LEU A 182 9.23 -10.62 0.24
C LEU A 182 8.86 -11.83 1.11
N PHE A 183 8.37 -11.62 2.34
CA PHE A 183 8.32 -12.68 3.34
C PHE A 183 6.94 -13.00 3.96
N GLN A 184 5.88 -12.19 3.78
CA GLN A 184 4.72 -12.28 4.69
C GLN A 184 3.40 -12.96 4.21
N PRO A 185 3.19 -13.34 2.94
CA PRO A 185 2.22 -14.41 2.71
C PRO A 185 2.60 -15.28 1.52
N MET A 186 3.35 -16.35 1.80
CA MET A 186 3.27 -17.53 0.94
C MET A 186 2.90 -18.80 1.72
N PHE A 187 3.00 -18.84 3.05
CA PHE A 187 2.79 -20.07 3.81
C PHE A 187 2.22 -19.85 5.22
N GLU A 188 0.96 -19.42 5.31
CA GLU A 188 0.11 -19.78 6.45
C GLU A 188 -0.72 -21.01 6.10
N THR A 189 -0.04 -22.14 5.90
CA THR A 189 -0.66 -23.46 6.00
C THR A 189 0.05 -24.26 7.08
N LYS A 190 -0.61 -25.30 7.58
CA LYS A 190 -0.34 -26.10 8.78
C LYS A 190 1.07 -26.72 8.91
N TYR A 191 1.99 -26.47 7.97
CA TYR A 191 3.35 -27.03 7.89
C TYR A 191 4.40 -25.97 8.26
N LYS A 192 4.44 -25.59 9.54
CA LYS A 192 5.04 -24.33 9.99
C LYS A 192 6.55 -24.31 10.28
N VAL A 193 7.35 -25.35 9.99
CA VAL A 193 8.76 -25.36 10.48
C VAL A 193 9.82 -25.71 9.42
N ALA A 194 9.55 -26.58 8.45
CA ALA A 194 10.58 -27.00 7.50
C ALA A 194 10.83 -26.02 6.33
N LEU A 195 9.81 -25.29 5.86
CA LEU A 195 9.97 -24.40 4.70
C LEU A 195 10.70 -23.10 5.04
N HIS A 196 10.60 -22.65 6.29
CA HIS A 196 11.19 -21.41 6.77
C HIS A 196 12.73 -21.48 6.75
N GLU A 197 13.32 -22.59 7.22
CA GLU A 197 14.78 -22.80 7.20
C GLU A 197 15.33 -23.08 5.79
N ILE A 198 14.57 -23.79 4.96
CA ILE A 198 14.96 -24.04 3.55
C ILE A 198 15.05 -22.71 2.78
N ILE A 199 14.15 -21.76 3.02
CA ILE A 199 14.13 -20.46 2.32
C ILE A 199 15.12 -19.45 2.93
N LEU A 200 15.37 -19.49 4.24
CA LEU A 200 16.32 -18.58 4.91
C LEU A 200 17.78 -18.79 4.47
N GLN A 201 18.18 -20.01 4.11
CA GLN A 201 19.48 -20.24 3.46
C GLN A 201 19.49 -19.91 1.95
N GLN A 202 18.33 -19.69 1.32
CA GLN A 202 18.18 -19.54 -0.14
C GLN A 202 18.27 -18.10 -0.69
N TYR A 203 18.43 -17.06 0.14
CA TYR A 203 18.42 -15.66 -0.34
C TYR A 203 19.54 -14.75 0.20
N LEU A 204 20.70 -15.32 0.56
CA LEU A 204 21.89 -14.52 0.90
C LEU A 204 22.90 -14.35 -0.23
N SER A 205 22.63 -14.84 -1.45
CA SER A 205 23.55 -14.63 -2.57
C SER A 205 23.12 -13.47 -3.48
N PHE A 206 23.86 -12.38 -3.37
CA PHE A 206 24.20 -11.42 -4.42
C PHE A 206 23.08 -10.55 -5.01
N ILE A 207 22.89 -9.38 -4.40
CA ILE A 207 22.69 -8.15 -5.18
C ILE A 207 24.06 -7.47 -5.26
N SER A 208 24.91 -7.91 -6.21
CA SER A 208 26.00 -7.08 -6.73
C SER A 208 25.60 -6.56 -8.11
N ASN A 209 26.12 -5.41 -8.47
CA ASN A 209 25.60 -4.52 -9.52
C ASN A 209 25.59 -5.06 -10.97
N ASP A 210 25.95 -6.32 -11.24
CA ASP A 210 26.42 -6.75 -12.56
C ASP A 210 25.65 -7.88 -13.28
N TYR A 211 24.50 -8.38 -12.79
CA TYR A 211 23.76 -9.44 -13.53
C TYR A 211 22.25 -9.20 -13.74
N ASN A 212 21.80 -9.48 -14.97
CA ASN A 212 20.43 -9.32 -15.51
C ASN A 212 19.51 -10.56 -15.30
N TYR A 213 19.79 -11.41 -14.31
CA TYR A 213 18.97 -12.59 -14.05
C TYR A 213 18.86 -12.91 -12.56
N VAL A 214 17.72 -13.51 -12.18
CA VAL A 214 17.52 -14.12 -10.87
C VAL A 214 17.52 -15.63 -11.08
N LYS A 215 18.45 -16.33 -10.41
CA LYS A 215 18.50 -17.79 -10.41
C LYS A 215 17.76 -18.30 -9.18
N LEU A 216 16.67 -19.03 -9.40
CA LEU A 216 15.95 -19.74 -8.35
C LEU A 216 16.26 -21.22 -8.50
N PHE A 217 16.61 -21.92 -7.43
CA PHE A 217 16.60 -23.38 -7.45
C PHE A 217 15.57 -23.90 -6.46
N ILE A 218 14.83 -24.91 -6.88
CA ILE A 218 13.86 -25.61 -6.04
C ILE A 218 14.40 -27.02 -5.85
N GLN A 219 14.64 -27.39 -4.60
CA GLN A 219 15.05 -28.74 -4.23
C GLN A 219 13.90 -29.46 -3.53
N VAL A 220 13.47 -30.58 -4.10
CA VAL A 220 12.45 -31.47 -3.54
C VAL A 220 13.10 -32.84 -3.31
N GLY A 221 13.42 -33.14 -2.06
CA GLY A 221 14.21 -34.32 -1.71
C GLY A 221 15.62 -34.28 -2.31
N LYS A 222 16.01 -35.33 -3.05
CA LYS A 222 17.30 -35.41 -3.76
C LYS A 222 17.31 -34.70 -5.12
N THR A 223 16.16 -34.21 -5.58
CA THR A 223 16.00 -33.67 -6.93
C THR A 223 16.12 -32.15 -6.89
N ARG A 224 17.11 -31.60 -7.61
CA ARG A 224 17.29 -30.16 -7.81
C ARG A 224 16.75 -29.75 -9.17
N ARG A 225 15.97 -28.67 -9.22
CA ARG A 225 15.56 -28.00 -10.45
C ARG A 225 15.97 -26.53 -10.40
N ASP A 226 16.70 -26.10 -11.42
CA ASP A 226 17.13 -24.72 -11.59
C ASP A 226 16.16 -23.98 -12.53
N TYR A 227 15.73 -22.80 -12.11
CA TYR A 227 14.90 -21.88 -12.87
C TYR A 227 15.66 -20.56 -13.04
N PHE A 228 15.78 -20.10 -14.28
CA PHE A 228 16.43 -18.84 -14.61
C PHE A 228 15.37 -17.83 -15.05
N PHE A 229 15.27 -16.73 -14.31
CA PHE A 229 14.38 -15.63 -14.63
C PHE A 229 15.20 -14.47 -15.16
N TYR A 230 14.97 -14.09 -16.42
CA TYR A 230 15.51 -12.86 -16.98
C TYR A 230 14.73 -11.68 -16.43
N VAL A 231 15.36 -10.90 -15.57
CA VAL A 231 14.81 -9.62 -15.15
C VAL A 231 15.37 -8.60 -16.14
N ARG A 232 14.55 -8.23 -17.13
CA ARG A 232 14.90 -7.17 -18.06
C ARG A 232 15.24 -5.94 -17.21
N LYS A 233 16.47 -5.43 -17.30
CA LYS A 233 16.79 -4.05 -16.92
C LYS A 233 15.77 -3.19 -17.65
N SER A 234 14.72 -2.76 -16.96
CA SER A 234 13.95 -1.65 -17.46
C SER A 234 14.95 -0.50 -17.36
N ASN A 235 15.41 -0.04 -18.52
CA ASN A 235 16.03 1.26 -18.62
C ASN A 235 14.97 2.23 -18.10
N PHE A 236 15.09 2.59 -16.83
CA PHE A 236 14.40 3.72 -16.24
C PHE A 236 15.15 4.95 -16.77
N PRO A 237 14.58 5.72 -17.71
CA PRO A 237 14.89 7.15 -17.76
C PRO A 237 14.40 7.84 -16.48
#